data_AF-A0A661D2Q2-F1
#
_entry.id   AF-A0A661D2Q2-F1
#
_cell.length_a   1.000
_cell.length_b   1.000
_cell.length_c   1.000
_cell.angle_alpha   90.00
_cell.angle_beta   90.00
_cell.angle_gamma   90.00
#
_symmetry.space_group_name_H-M   'P 1'
#
loop_
_entity.id
_entity.type
_entity.pdbx_description
1 polymer ?
#
loop_
_entity_poly.entity_id
_entity_poly.type
_entity_poly.pdbx_seq_one_letter_code
_entity_poly.pdbx_strand_id
1 'polypeptide(L)'
;MQSTVYVETSIINYLTALPSEDFLTAASQQITQEWWKKRRFHFQLYISSLVVKEVKYGGKEATRKRLQLLQCCIPLLEWQPEVLELADIFVKQKALVDSAKEDALHIAVATIHRLDYLLTWNCQSIANMEIQQKIAPICAEQGYEMPSICTPQTLMGNIMWHDSVVEEIHKGRAEQAERFNGDLKAIYGDLKEEQERCGLKLVSFPKRRKPSNAKEEPCRLLVPE
;
A
#
# COMPACT_ATOMS: atom_id res chain seq x y z
N MET A 1 12.75 -15.99 -2.91
CA MET A 1 13.31 -14.80 -2.22
C MET A 1 12.26 -14.29 -1.26
N GLN A 2 12.66 -13.80 -0.07
CA GLN A 2 11.72 -13.12 0.82
C GLN A 2 11.45 -11.72 0.26
N SER A 3 10.19 -11.28 0.27
CA SER A 3 9.85 -9.93 -0.13
C SER A 3 10.39 -8.91 0.87
N THR A 4 10.68 -7.71 0.38
CA THR A 4 11.28 -6.60 1.11
C THR A 4 10.22 -5.59 1.55
N VAL A 5 10.39 -5.02 2.74
CA VAL A 5 9.41 -4.09 3.33
C VAL A 5 10.14 -2.88 3.89
N TYR A 6 9.79 -1.69 3.40
CA TYR A 6 10.11 -0.44 4.05
C TYR A 6 9.18 -0.21 5.24
N VAL A 7 9.72 -0.05 6.44
CA VAL A 7 8.94 0.20 7.65
C VAL A 7 8.93 1.70 7.95
N GLU A 8 7.77 2.34 7.78
CA GLU A 8 7.61 3.77 8.08
C GLU A 8 7.42 4.01 9.60
N THR A 9 7.70 5.23 10.05
CA THR A 9 7.75 5.63 11.45
C THR A 9 6.47 5.34 12.24
N SER A 10 5.28 5.46 11.64
CA SER A 10 4.02 5.14 12.32
C SER A 10 3.98 3.71 12.86
N ILE A 11 4.58 2.74 12.15
CA ILE A 11 4.67 1.33 12.59
C ILE A 11 5.48 1.24 13.89
N ILE A 12 6.64 1.91 13.92
CA ILE A 12 7.54 1.93 15.07
C ILE A 12 6.88 2.61 16.28
N ASN A 13 6.12 3.68 16.02
CA ASN A 13 5.37 4.37 17.05
C ASN A 13 4.29 3.46 17.66
N TYR A 14 3.51 2.75 16.86
CA TYR A 14 2.49 1.84 17.38
C TYR A 14 3.03 0.62 18.14
N LEU A 15 4.23 0.14 17.80
CA LEU A 15 4.87 -0.96 18.51
C LEU A 15 5.35 -0.59 19.92
N THR A 16 5.59 0.70 20.17
CA THR A 16 6.24 1.18 21.40
C THR A 16 5.37 2.10 22.24
N ALA A 17 4.27 2.62 21.68
CA ALA A 17 3.31 3.44 22.37
C ALA A 17 2.61 2.67 23.50
N LEU A 18 2.17 3.42 24.52
CA LEU A 18 1.26 2.88 25.51
C LEU A 18 -0.07 2.51 24.83
N PRO A 19 -0.80 1.50 25.36
CA PRO A 19 -2.14 1.20 24.90
C PRO A 19 -2.99 2.48 24.88
N SER A 20 -3.58 2.77 23.73
CA SER A 20 -4.49 3.90 23.58
C SER A 20 -5.87 3.57 24.14
N GLU A 21 -6.54 4.56 24.73
CA GLU A 21 -7.97 4.46 25.06
C GLU A 21 -8.86 4.70 23.84
N ASP A 22 -8.36 5.41 22.83
CA ASP A 22 -9.04 5.57 21.54
C ASP A 22 -9.09 4.22 20.80
N PHE A 23 -10.32 3.76 20.52
CA PHE A 23 -10.57 2.43 19.95
C PHE A 23 -9.85 2.19 18.62
N LEU A 24 -9.87 3.17 17.70
CA LEU A 24 -9.25 3.01 16.38
C LEU A 24 -7.72 2.94 16.49
N THR A 25 -7.15 3.77 17.35
CA THR A 25 -5.73 3.76 17.67
C THR A 25 -5.32 2.45 18.34
N ALA A 26 -6.11 1.96 19.30
CA ALA A 26 -5.88 0.69 19.98
C ALA A 26 -5.94 -0.51 19.01
N ALA A 27 -6.92 -0.53 18.09
CA ALA A 27 -7.01 -1.53 17.04
C ALA A 27 -5.76 -1.51 16.13
N SER A 28 -5.33 -0.33 15.70
CA SER A 28 -4.13 -0.15 14.86
C SER A 28 -2.87 -0.63 15.59
N GLN A 29 -2.75 -0.34 16.89
CA GLN A 29 -1.68 -0.86 17.75
C GLN A 29 -1.71 -2.40 17.79
N GLN A 30 -2.87 -2.99 18.05
CA GLN A 30 -3.01 -4.45 18.12
C GLN A 30 -2.66 -5.13 16.80
N ILE A 31 -3.18 -4.64 15.67
CA ILE A 31 -2.87 -5.18 14.34
C ILE A 31 -1.37 -5.06 14.06
N THR A 32 -0.75 -3.93 14.41
CA THR A 32 0.70 -3.73 14.22
C THR A 32 1.52 -4.72 15.04
N GLN A 33 1.17 -4.92 16.31
CA GLN A 33 1.84 -5.88 17.18
C GLN A 33 1.69 -7.32 16.69
N GLU A 34 0.49 -7.70 16.22
CA GLU A 34 0.24 -9.03 15.68
C GLU A 34 1.01 -9.27 14.38
N TRP A 35 1.02 -8.29 13.46
CA TRP A 35 1.84 -8.36 12.25
C TRP A 35 3.32 -8.51 12.61
N TRP A 36 3.81 -7.72 13.56
CA TRP A 36 5.20 -7.76 13.99
C TRP A 36 5.59 -9.10 14.62
N LYS A 37 4.72 -9.71 15.42
CA LYS A 37 5.00 -11.01 16.04
C LYS A 37 4.93 -12.16 15.05
N LYS A 38 3.92 -12.15 14.16
CA LYS A 38 3.56 -13.32 13.34
C LYS A 38 4.08 -13.27 11.92
N ARG A 39 4.17 -12.08 11.31
CA ARG A 39 4.39 -11.92 9.86
C ARG A 39 5.76 -11.36 9.52
N ARG A 40 6.37 -10.54 10.39
CA ARG A 40 7.63 -9.83 10.06
C ARG A 40 8.76 -10.73 9.55
N PHE A 41 8.86 -11.96 10.06
CA PHE A 41 9.93 -12.92 9.72
C PHE A 41 9.81 -13.52 8.32
N HIS A 42 8.68 -13.30 7.65
CA HIS A 42 8.49 -13.68 6.25
C HIS A 42 9.08 -12.64 5.27
N PHE A 43 9.51 -11.49 5.80
CA PHE A 43 9.97 -10.35 5.03
C PHE A 43 11.35 -9.90 5.48
N GLN A 44 12.07 -9.27 4.56
CA GLN A 44 13.27 -8.53 4.89
C GLN A 44 12.90 -7.06 5.13
N LEU A 45 13.07 -6.60 6.37
CA LEU A 45 12.68 -5.26 6.77
C LEU A 45 13.82 -4.26 6.55
N TYR A 46 13.46 -3.04 6.16
CA TYR A 46 14.39 -1.93 5.98
C TYR A 46 13.78 -0.62 6.51
N ILE A 47 14.65 0.29 6.94
CA ILE A 47 14.30 1.66 7.34
C ILE A 47 15.29 2.65 6.71
N SER A 48 14.96 3.94 6.72
CA SER A 48 15.89 5.01 6.37
C SER A 48 16.29 5.85 7.59
N SER A 49 17.30 6.71 7.43
CA SER A 49 17.66 7.65 8.50
C SER A 49 16.57 8.70 8.77
N LEU A 50 15.60 8.88 7.85
CA LEU A 50 14.41 9.69 8.09
C LEU A 50 13.58 9.08 9.22
N VAL A 51 13.35 7.76 9.20
CA VAL A 51 12.66 7.05 10.29
C VAL A 51 13.43 7.23 11.60
N VAL A 52 14.75 7.13 11.57
CA VAL A 52 15.61 7.34 12.75
C VAL A 52 15.51 8.78 13.29
N LYS A 53 15.35 9.77 12.42
CA LYS A 53 15.12 11.17 12.81
C LYS A 53 13.74 11.32 13.46
N GLU A 54 12.71 10.74 12.88
CA GLU A 54 11.32 10.95 13.32
C GLU A 54 10.99 10.23 14.62
N VAL A 55 11.55 9.03 14.86
CA VAL A 55 11.34 8.32 16.14
C VAL A 55 11.92 9.06 17.35
N LYS A 56 12.83 10.02 17.12
CA LYS A 56 13.40 10.87 18.16
C LYS A 56 12.44 11.96 18.63
N TYR A 57 11.36 12.24 17.90
CA TYR A 57 10.34 13.16 18.36
C TYR A 57 9.53 12.55 19.53
N GLY A 58 9.25 13.37 20.55
CA GLY A 58 8.46 12.99 21.72
C GLY A 58 9.25 12.85 23.02
N GLY A 59 8.68 12.13 23.99
CA GLY A 59 9.24 11.98 25.33
C GLY A 59 10.42 11.01 25.38
N LYS A 60 11.40 11.28 26.27
CA LYS A 60 12.67 10.54 26.40
C LYS A 60 12.51 9.01 26.45
N GLU A 61 11.55 8.52 27.23
CA GLU A 61 11.35 7.08 27.42
C GLU A 61 10.74 6.40 26.17
N ALA A 62 9.82 7.07 25.46
CA ALA A 62 9.28 6.58 24.21
C ALA A 62 10.36 6.53 23.12
N THR A 63 11.15 7.59 22.99
CA THR A 63 12.31 7.65 22.08
C THR A 63 13.31 6.53 22.37
N ARG A 64 13.63 6.28 23.64
CA ARG A 64 14.54 5.20 24.04
C ARG A 64 14.05 3.83 23.56
N LYS A 65 12.77 3.51 23.80
CA LYS A 65 12.17 2.24 23.36
C LYS A 65 12.18 2.09 21.83
N ARG A 66 11.86 3.16 21.10
CA ARG A 66 11.87 3.17 19.61
C ARG A 66 13.28 2.93 19.06
N LEU A 67 14.28 3.66 19.56
CA LEU A 67 15.66 3.50 19.10
C LEU A 67 16.21 2.09 19.41
N GLN A 68 15.88 1.53 20.58
CA GLN A 68 16.25 0.16 20.93
C GLN A 68 15.63 -0.86 19.96
N LEU A 69 14.36 -0.68 19.58
CA LEU A 69 13.71 -1.55 18.59
C LEU A 69 14.41 -1.51 17.23
N LEU A 70 14.78 -0.31 16.74
CA LEU A 70 15.44 -0.14 15.44
C LEU A 70 16.82 -0.81 15.42
N GLN A 71 17.65 -0.54 16.44
CA GLN A 71 19.02 -1.06 16.53
C GLN A 71 19.09 -2.58 16.57
N CYS A 72 18.11 -3.24 17.18
CA CYS A 72 18.12 -4.68 17.33
C CYS A 72 17.64 -5.46 16.09
N CYS A 73 16.85 -4.83 15.21
CA CYS A 73 15.99 -5.62 14.31
C CYS A 73 16.00 -5.20 12.83
N ILE A 74 16.49 -4.01 12.45
CA ILE A 74 16.24 -3.49 11.09
C ILE A 74 17.47 -2.78 10.50
N PRO A 75 17.99 -3.25 9.35
CA PRO A 75 19.01 -2.55 8.55
C PRO A 75 18.57 -1.17 8.05
N LEU A 76 19.55 -0.29 7.87
CA LEU A 76 19.39 1.07 7.36
C LEU A 76 19.73 1.14 5.87
N LEU A 77 18.87 1.78 5.07
CA LEU A 77 19.11 2.07 3.66
C LEU A 77 20.05 3.26 3.49
N GLU A 78 20.89 3.19 2.46
CA GLU A 78 21.75 4.29 2.02
C GLU A 78 20.93 5.40 1.34
N TRP A 79 21.36 6.65 1.51
CA TRP A 79 20.77 7.78 0.79
C TRP A 79 21.43 7.94 -0.57
N GLN A 80 20.60 7.94 -1.61
CA GLN A 80 21.01 8.18 -2.99
C GLN A 80 20.46 9.53 -3.47
N PRO A 81 21.20 10.32 -4.27
CA PRO A 81 20.72 11.60 -4.79
C PRO A 81 19.34 11.52 -5.47
N GLU A 82 19.08 10.42 -6.17
CA GLU A 82 17.85 10.09 -6.88
C GLU A 82 16.62 10.10 -5.96
N VAL A 83 16.79 9.84 -4.66
CA VAL A 83 15.72 9.93 -3.67
C VAL A 83 15.20 11.36 -3.56
N LEU A 84 16.11 12.33 -3.47
CA LEU A 84 15.73 13.74 -3.34
C LEU A 84 15.09 14.23 -4.65
N GLU A 85 15.66 13.86 -5.79
CA GLU A 85 15.14 14.21 -7.11
C GLU A 85 13.71 13.68 -7.30
N LEU A 86 13.48 12.40 -7.00
CA LEU A 86 12.16 11.78 -7.12
C LEU A 86 11.13 12.41 -6.17
N ALA A 87 11.51 12.67 -4.92
CA ALA A 87 10.63 13.33 -3.96
C ALA A 87 10.25 14.76 -4.39
N ASP A 88 11.19 15.51 -4.95
CA ASP A 88 10.94 16.86 -5.46
C ASP A 88 10.01 16.85 -6.69
N ILE A 89 10.11 15.84 -7.55
CA ILE A 89 9.16 15.65 -8.67
C ILE A 89 7.74 15.43 -8.15
N PHE A 90 7.54 14.61 -7.10
CA PHE A 90 6.20 14.40 -6.53
C PHE A 90 5.54 15.69 -6.05
N VAL A 91 6.33 16.58 -5.44
CA VAL A 91 5.87 17.88 -4.95
C VAL A 91 5.61 18.84 -6.12
N LYS A 92 6.54 18.95 -7.08
CA LYS A 92 6.41 19.83 -8.26
C LYS A 92 5.19 19.48 -9.12
N GLN A 93 4.90 18.19 -9.28
CA GLN A 93 3.72 17.71 -10.01
C GLN A 93 2.43 17.76 -9.18
N LYS A 94 2.48 18.27 -7.95
CA LYS A 94 1.34 18.39 -7.02
C LYS A 94 0.66 17.05 -6.73
N ALA A 95 1.42 15.96 -6.79
CA ALA A 95 0.93 14.64 -6.37
C ALA A 95 0.80 14.58 -4.83
N LEU A 96 1.67 15.31 -4.13
CA LEU A 96 1.63 15.56 -2.69
C LEU A 96 1.55 17.06 -2.41
N VAL A 97 0.98 17.42 -1.26
CA VAL A 97 0.96 18.81 -0.78
C VAL A 97 2.34 19.23 -0.27
N ASP A 98 2.66 20.52 -0.33
CA ASP A 98 3.98 21.04 0.07
C ASP A 98 4.35 20.76 1.54
N SER A 99 3.36 20.57 2.41
CA SER A 99 3.57 20.20 3.81
C SER A 99 3.96 18.73 4.00
N ALA A 100 3.82 17.89 2.97
CA ALA A 100 4.07 16.45 2.99
C ALA A 100 5.42 16.07 2.35
N LYS A 101 6.44 16.93 2.47
CA LYS A 101 7.77 16.68 1.90
C LYS A 101 8.48 15.47 2.52
N GLU A 102 8.34 15.26 3.83
CA GLU A 102 8.92 14.07 4.49
C GLU A 102 8.19 12.78 4.06
N ASP A 103 6.87 12.84 3.83
CA ASP A 103 6.10 11.71 3.26
C ASP A 103 6.56 11.36 1.84
N ALA A 104 6.86 12.37 1.01
CA ALA A 104 7.41 12.17 -0.33
C ALA A 104 8.76 11.42 -0.28
N LEU A 105 9.61 11.74 0.70
CA LEU A 105 10.89 11.07 0.90
C LEU A 105 10.71 9.61 1.31
N HIS A 106 9.73 9.27 2.15
CA HIS A 106 9.44 7.87 2.47
C HIS A 106 9.11 7.03 1.22
N ILE A 107 8.25 7.56 0.36
CA ILE A 107 7.88 6.89 -0.89
C ILE A 107 9.10 6.80 -1.81
N ALA A 108 9.82 7.91 -1.99
CA ALA A 108 10.99 7.95 -2.87
C ALA A 108 12.09 6.98 -2.44
N VAL A 109 12.43 6.92 -1.14
CA VAL A 109 13.43 5.96 -0.64
C VAL A 109 13.02 4.53 -0.97
N ALA A 110 11.76 4.16 -0.69
CA ALA A 110 11.30 2.80 -0.93
C ALA A 110 11.29 2.45 -2.44
N THR A 111 10.93 3.40 -3.29
CA THR A 111 10.94 3.27 -4.75
C THR A 111 12.36 3.13 -5.32
N ILE A 112 13.30 3.99 -4.93
CA ILE A 112 14.68 3.97 -5.45
C ILE A 112 15.39 2.67 -5.07
N HIS A 113 15.17 2.18 -3.85
CA HIS A 113 15.71 0.89 -3.40
C HIS A 113 14.93 -0.33 -3.91
N ARG A 114 13.92 -0.13 -4.76
CA ARG A 114 13.11 -1.20 -5.40
C ARG A 114 12.51 -2.18 -4.39
N LEU A 115 11.99 -1.64 -3.29
CA LEU A 115 11.37 -2.46 -2.27
C LEU A 115 9.98 -2.93 -2.72
N ASP A 116 9.57 -4.13 -2.30
CA ASP A 116 8.28 -4.70 -2.72
C ASP A 116 7.11 -3.97 -2.05
N TYR A 117 7.29 -3.58 -0.78
CA TYR A 117 6.25 -2.98 0.04
C TYR A 117 6.73 -1.76 0.83
N LEU A 118 5.82 -0.79 1.02
CA LEU A 118 5.95 0.28 2.00
C LEU A 118 4.85 0.11 3.05
N LEU A 119 5.23 -0.18 4.29
CA LEU A 119 4.33 -0.43 5.40
C LEU A 119 4.13 0.84 6.24
N THR A 120 2.90 1.35 6.30
CA THR A 120 2.56 2.59 7.02
C THR A 120 1.12 2.57 7.53
N TRP A 121 0.81 3.41 8.52
CA TRP A 121 -0.55 3.82 8.90
C TRP A 121 -0.89 5.26 8.50
N ASN A 122 0.02 5.99 7.84
CA ASN A 122 -0.28 7.32 7.33
C ASN A 122 -1.17 7.22 6.08
N CYS A 123 -2.46 6.97 6.30
CA CYS A 123 -3.48 6.88 5.27
C CYS A 123 -3.92 8.25 4.73
N GLN A 124 -3.44 9.35 5.31
CA GLN A 124 -3.77 10.70 4.86
C GLN A 124 -2.93 11.09 3.64
N SER A 125 -1.63 10.79 3.66
CA SER A 125 -0.70 11.19 2.60
C SER A 125 0.03 10.02 1.92
N ILE A 126 0.50 9.01 2.66
CA ILE A 126 1.33 7.92 2.09
C ILE A 126 0.46 6.79 1.53
N ALA A 127 -0.35 6.15 2.39
CA ALA A 127 -1.21 5.02 2.00
C ALA A 127 -2.53 5.44 1.33
N ASN A 128 -2.75 6.73 1.09
CA ASN A 128 -3.93 7.21 0.39
C ASN A 128 -3.94 6.71 -1.07
N MET A 129 -4.98 5.96 -1.46
CA MET A 129 -5.08 5.36 -2.79
C MET A 129 -5.18 6.39 -3.93
N GLU A 130 -5.83 7.53 -3.71
CA GLU A 130 -5.92 8.59 -4.72
C GLU A 130 -4.56 9.25 -4.97
N ILE A 131 -3.76 9.41 -3.91
CA ILE A 131 -2.39 9.91 -4.01
C ILE A 131 -1.50 8.88 -4.71
N GLN A 132 -1.61 7.60 -4.34
CA GLN A 132 -0.89 6.51 -5.02
C GLN A 132 -1.19 6.46 -6.52
N GLN A 133 -2.45 6.66 -6.94
CA GLN A 133 -2.83 6.72 -8.35
C GLN A 133 -2.22 7.92 -9.10
N LYS A 134 -1.87 9.00 -8.39
CA LYS A 134 -1.14 10.14 -8.96
C LYS A 134 0.36 9.91 -9.01
N ILE A 135 0.94 9.28 -7.98
CA ILE A 135 2.38 9.05 -7.85
C ILE A 135 2.88 7.92 -8.75
N ALA A 136 2.10 6.84 -8.91
CA ALA A 136 2.53 5.67 -9.66
C ALA A 136 2.91 5.97 -11.13
N PRO A 137 2.13 6.77 -11.91
CA PRO A 137 2.55 7.20 -13.25
C PRO A 137 3.85 8.00 -13.24
N ILE A 138 4.04 8.88 -12.25
CA ILE A 138 5.26 9.69 -12.12
C ILE A 138 6.48 8.78 -11.92
N CYS A 139 6.38 7.78 -11.04
CA CYS A 139 7.45 6.81 -10.86
C CYS A 139 7.76 6.08 -12.17
N ALA A 140 6.72 5.63 -12.89
CA ALA A 140 6.88 4.91 -14.15
C ALA A 140 7.52 5.78 -15.25
N GLU A 141 7.15 7.06 -15.35
CA GLU A 141 7.76 8.03 -16.28
C GLU A 141 9.25 8.26 -15.99
N GLN A 142 9.65 8.19 -14.72
CA GLN A 142 11.05 8.25 -14.29
C GLN A 142 11.77 6.89 -14.39
N GLY A 143 11.10 5.84 -14.88
CA GLY A 143 11.67 4.49 -15.04
C GLY A 143 11.73 3.67 -13.76
N TYR A 144 11.01 4.06 -12.71
CA TYR A 144 10.94 3.36 -11.43
C TYR A 144 9.63 2.60 -11.25
N GLU A 145 9.69 1.51 -10.50
CA GLU A 145 8.51 0.78 -10.04
C GLU A 145 8.20 1.16 -8.59
N MET A 146 6.99 1.66 -8.35
CA MET A 146 6.56 2.08 -7.02
C MET A 146 6.27 0.84 -6.15
N PRO A 147 6.70 0.81 -4.87
CA PRO A 147 6.34 -0.26 -3.95
C PRO A 147 4.83 -0.30 -3.74
N SER A 148 4.31 -1.49 -3.41
CA SER A 148 2.93 -1.60 -2.93
C SER A 148 2.80 -0.99 -1.54
N ILE A 149 2.13 0.16 -1.44
CA ILE A 149 1.91 0.83 -0.16
C ILE A 149 0.73 0.19 0.56
N CYS A 150 0.98 -0.26 1.79
CA CYS A 150 0.03 -1.09 2.54
C CYS A 150 0.04 -0.78 4.03
N THR A 151 -1.04 -1.19 4.72
CA THR A 151 -1.11 -1.19 6.17
C THR A 151 -0.77 -2.59 6.70
N PRO A 152 -0.41 -2.73 7.98
CA PRO A 152 -0.21 -4.05 8.60
C PRO A 152 -1.40 -5.01 8.42
N GLN A 153 -2.63 -4.49 8.38
CA GLN A 153 -3.82 -5.29 8.14
C GLN A 153 -3.82 -5.93 6.75
N THR A 154 -3.47 -5.17 5.71
CA THR A 154 -3.47 -5.69 4.33
C THR A 154 -2.26 -6.57 4.04
N LEU A 155 -1.16 -6.44 4.80
CA LEU A 155 0.02 -7.31 4.70
C LEU A 155 0.01 -8.50 5.68
N MET A 156 -1.11 -8.74 6.36
CA MET A 156 -1.30 -9.85 7.31
C MET A 156 -1.43 -11.23 6.63
N GLY A 157 -1.72 -11.25 5.32
CA GLY A 157 -1.96 -12.46 4.53
C GLY A 157 -3.14 -13.28 5.04
N ASN A 158 -3.06 -14.62 4.95
CA ASN A 158 -4.20 -15.51 5.23
C ASN A 158 -4.52 -15.72 6.73
N ILE A 159 -4.04 -14.85 7.61
CA ILE A 159 -4.43 -14.92 9.02
C ILE A 159 -5.86 -14.41 9.11
N MET A 160 -6.82 -15.32 9.32
CA MET A 160 -8.21 -14.97 9.52
C MET A 160 -8.36 -14.30 10.88
N TRP A 161 -8.78 -13.04 10.85
CA TRP A 161 -9.46 -12.43 11.98
C TRP A 161 -10.90 -12.94 11.98
N HIS A 162 -11.46 -13.19 13.17
CA HIS A 162 -12.87 -13.51 13.27
C HIS A 162 -13.67 -12.26 12.91
N ASP A 163 -14.30 -12.30 11.75
CA ASP A 163 -15.18 -11.24 11.24
C ASP A 163 -16.47 -11.92 10.81
N SER A 164 -17.49 -11.81 11.67
CA SER A 164 -18.78 -12.47 11.46
C SER A 164 -19.43 -12.07 10.14
N VAL A 165 -19.18 -10.84 9.65
CA VAL A 165 -19.72 -10.36 8.38
C VAL A 165 -19.02 -11.04 7.22
N VAL A 166 -17.69 -11.13 7.26
CA VAL A 166 -16.91 -11.80 6.21
C VAL A 166 -17.16 -13.32 6.21
N GLU A 167 -17.33 -13.92 7.40
CA GLU A 167 -17.66 -15.34 7.55
C GLU A 167 -19.05 -15.68 6.97
N GLU A 168 -20.06 -14.84 7.21
CA GLU A 168 -21.38 -15.00 6.61
C GLU A 168 -21.30 -14.94 5.08
N ILE A 169 -20.55 -13.99 4.54
CA ILE A 169 -20.30 -13.88 3.09
C ILE A 169 -19.58 -15.12 2.55
N HIS A 170 -18.57 -15.63 3.25
CA HIS A 170 -17.84 -16.85 2.84
C HIS A 170 -18.74 -18.08 2.85
N LYS A 171 -19.60 -18.22 3.86
CA LYS A 171 -20.58 -19.30 3.93
C LYS A 171 -21.56 -19.25 2.75
N GLY A 172 -22.15 -18.08 2.49
CA GLY A 172 -23.08 -17.94 1.35
C GLY A 172 -22.42 -18.22 -0.01
N ARG A 173 -21.16 -17.78 -0.20
CA ARG A 173 -20.39 -18.09 -1.41
C ARG A 173 -20.08 -19.57 -1.55
N ALA A 174 -19.77 -20.26 -0.45
CA ALA A 174 -19.50 -21.70 -0.45
C ALA A 174 -20.75 -22.50 -0.81
N GLU A 175 -21.91 -22.16 -0.25
CA GLU A 175 -23.20 -22.79 -0.58
C GLU A 175 -23.59 -22.58 -2.05
N GLN A 176 -23.38 -21.37 -2.59
CA GLN A 176 -23.63 -21.10 -4.02
C GLN A 176 -22.64 -21.88 -4.92
N ALA A 177 -21.36 -21.93 -4.54
CA ALA A 177 -20.37 -22.71 -5.27
C ALA A 177 -20.71 -24.20 -5.26
N GLU A 178 -21.17 -24.76 -4.13
CA GLU A 178 -21.60 -26.15 -4.03
C GLU A 178 -22.86 -26.42 -4.87
N ARG A 179 -23.86 -25.54 -4.81
CA ARG A 179 -25.10 -25.64 -5.60
C ARG A 179 -24.84 -25.75 -7.11
N PHE A 180 -23.81 -25.06 -7.61
CA PHE A 180 -23.43 -25.06 -9.02
C PHE A 180 -22.17 -25.88 -9.30
N ASN A 181 -21.68 -26.68 -8.34
CA ASN A 181 -20.46 -27.49 -8.44
C ASN A 181 -19.23 -26.69 -8.95
N GLY A 182 -19.14 -25.41 -8.59
CA GLY A 182 -18.09 -24.49 -9.00
C GLY A 182 -18.14 -24.05 -10.46
N ASP A 183 -19.21 -24.36 -11.22
CA ASP A 183 -19.32 -23.95 -12.62
C ASP A 183 -19.62 -22.44 -12.73
N LEU A 184 -18.60 -21.68 -13.13
CA LEU A 184 -18.67 -20.25 -13.35
C LEU A 184 -19.76 -19.84 -14.35
N LYS A 185 -20.06 -20.67 -15.36
CA LYS A 185 -21.11 -20.37 -16.35
C LYS A 185 -22.50 -20.48 -15.72
N ALA A 186 -22.71 -21.51 -14.91
CA ALA A 186 -23.96 -21.70 -14.21
C ALA A 186 -24.20 -20.59 -13.17
N ILE A 187 -23.16 -20.23 -12.40
CA ILE A 187 -23.21 -19.09 -11.46
C ILE A 187 -23.50 -17.78 -12.20
N TYR A 188 -22.85 -17.53 -13.35
CA TYR A 188 -23.12 -16.33 -14.15
C TYR A 188 -24.58 -16.28 -14.66
N GLY A 189 -25.14 -17.42 -15.08
CA GLY A 189 -26.53 -17.51 -15.48
C GLY A 189 -27.51 -17.14 -14.36
N ASP A 190 -27.34 -17.74 -13.19
CA ASP A 190 -28.14 -17.47 -11.97
C ASP A 190 -28.05 -15.99 -11.55
N LEU A 191 -26.85 -15.41 -11.56
CA LEU A 191 -26.65 -13.98 -11.25
C LEU A 191 -27.30 -13.05 -12.28
N LYS A 192 -27.40 -13.46 -13.55
CA LYS A 192 -28.07 -12.67 -14.59
C LYS A 192 -29.59 -12.67 -14.39
N GLU A 193 -30.16 -13.82 -14.01
CA GLU A 193 -31.58 -13.90 -13.64
C GLU A 193 -31.87 -13.05 -12.39
N GLU A 194 -30.97 -13.05 -11.39
CA GLU A 194 -31.08 -12.18 -10.22
C GLU A 194 -30.98 -10.69 -10.59
N GLN A 195 -30.15 -10.31 -11.57
CA GLN A 195 -30.06 -8.93 -12.06
C GLN A 195 -31.42 -8.42 -12.58
N GLU A 196 -32.19 -9.29 -13.23
CA GLU A 196 -33.53 -8.95 -13.74
C GLU A 196 -34.59 -8.92 -12.62
N ARG A 197 -34.42 -9.76 -11.59
CA ARG A 197 -35.34 -9.90 -10.45
C ARG A 197 -35.14 -8.86 -9.35
N CYS A 198 -33.92 -8.41 -9.10
CA CYS A 198 -33.58 -7.63 -7.90
C CYS A 198 -34.17 -6.20 -7.87
N GLY A 199 -34.79 -5.74 -8.97
CA GLY A 199 -35.51 -4.47 -9.04
C GLY A 199 -34.63 -3.22 -8.92
N LEU A 200 -33.30 -3.39 -8.91
CA LEU A 200 -32.34 -2.30 -8.86
C LEU A 200 -32.11 -1.70 -10.25
N LYS A 201 -31.76 -0.40 -10.27
CA LYS A 201 -31.45 0.29 -11.53
C LYS A 201 -30.21 -0.31 -12.19
N LEU A 202 -30.38 -0.89 -13.37
CA LEU A 202 -29.28 -1.40 -14.18
C LEU A 202 -28.52 -0.24 -14.86
N VAL A 203 -27.20 -0.23 -14.71
CA VAL A 203 -26.29 0.72 -15.37
C VAL A 203 -25.12 -0.03 -15.99
N SER A 204 -24.51 0.52 -17.05
CA SER A 204 -23.36 -0.07 -17.73
C SER A 204 -22.35 1.01 -18.11
N PHE A 205 -21.06 0.63 -18.11
CA PHE A 205 -19.92 1.50 -18.42
C PHE A 205 -19.03 0.84 -19.46
N PRO A 206 -18.31 1.62 -20.31
CA PRO A 206 -17.31 1.08 -21.20
C PRO A 206 -16.18 0.42 -20.42
N LYS A 207 -15.57 -0.63 -21.00
CA LYS A 207 -14.46 -1.34 -20.37
C LYS A 207 -13.25 -0.42 -20.22
N ARG A 208 -12.76 -0.23 -18.98
CA ARG A 208 -11.51 0.50 -18.72
C ARG A 208 -10.33 -0.32 -19.25
N ARG A 209 -9.67 0.16 -20.31
CA ARG A 209 -8.45 -0.44 -20.88
C ARG A 209 -7.25 0.43 -20.50
N LYS A 210 -6.08 -0.18 -20.23
CA LYS A 210 -4.83 0.59 -20.23
C LYS A 210 -4.63 1.15 -21.65
N PRO A 211 -4.19 2.42 -21.83
CA PRO A 211 -3.76 2.86 -23.14
C PRO A 211 -2.65 1.91 -23.60
N SER A 212 -2.84 1.27 -24.75
CA SER A 212 -1.77 0.53 -25.39
C SER A 212 -0.65 1.52 -25.69
N ASN A 213 0.59 1.21 -25.31
CA ASN A 213 1.77 1.88 -25.87
C ASN A 213 1.79 1.62 -27.39
N ALA A 214 1.03 2.41 -28.15
CA ALA A 214 1.20 2.52 -29.59
C ALA A 214 2.50 3.31 -29.78
N LYS A 215 3.60 2.59 -29.95
CA LYS A 215 4.84 3.16 -30.47
C LYS A 215 4.56 3.67 -31.88
N GLU A 216 4.63 4.98 -32.03
CA GLU A 216 5.19 5.75 -33.15
C GLU A 216 5.20 5.04 -34.52
N GLU A 217 4.26 5.40 -35.39
CA GLU A 217 4.56 5.44 -36.82
C GLU A 217 5.32 6.75 -37.10
N PRO A 218 6.50 6.72 -37.76
CA PRO A 218 7.19 7.95 -38.10
C PRO A 218 6.36 8.70 -39.15
N CYS A 219 6.00 9.93 -38.80
CA CYS A 219 5.38 10.91 -39.69
C CYS A 219 6.23 11.02 -40.97
N ARG A 220 5.78 10.43 -42.08
CA ARG A 220 6.38 10.65 -43.40
C ARG A 220 6.12 12.11 -43.76
N LEU A 221 7.14 12.95 -43.56
CA LEU A 221 7.22 14.25 -44.20
C LEU A 221 7.13 14.04 -45.72
N LEU A 222 6.01 14.46 -46.30
CA LEU A 222 5.89 14.63 -47.74
C LEU A 222 6.83 15.77 -48.13
N VAL A 223 7.91 15.43 -48.82
CA VAL A 223 8.74 16.40 -49.54
C VAL A 223 8.02 16.71 -50.85
N PRO A 224 7.79 17.99 -51.20
CA PRO A 224 7.19 18.35 -52.48
C PRO A 224 8.24 18.29 -53.60
N GLU A 225 7.86 17.73 -54.76
CA GLU A 225 8.46 18.04 -56.06
C GLU A 225 7.62 19.12 -56.78
#